data_AF-A0A372K153-F1
#
_entry.id   AF-A0A372K153-F1
#
_cell.length_a   1.000
_cell.length_b   1.000
_cell.length_c   1.000
_cell.angle_alpha   90.00
_cell.angle_beta   90.00
_cell.angle_gamma   90.00
#
_symmetry.space_group_name_H-M   'P 1'
#
loop_
_entity.id
_entity.type
_entity.pdbx_description
1 polymer ?
#
loop_
_entity_poly.entity_id
_entity_poly.type
_entity_poly.pdbx_seq_one_letter_code
_entity_poly.pdbx_strand_id
1 'polypeptide(L)'
;MTSQTAPLLPAESLDALPNPRGGAVRPAELALAEAQLAFEQRGDLASPLLQAVRALREAGWPSAQRFADMLVLASPLTVADPADEPNARALFAPALHDFRAAIGRHNLRELSCSPTLFAHYHALSALIAKRTPGFTVTFEDLALLARPVPPVTFSPQPAERLAHLRARYERALLPVLRAHSSDGAASAAASAAMRAALDELDACLAELAGPDPYDFWRLASACARALRVSGHLAGDADARRFHARCNLAFADHARGMPLASRSLVRSTLALLWRDYALFGAAAEDADHVEVLHDYGLTVDWHVAGTQDSEVLWEAGAASAQASQTQRGAADSLAVRTRELGVLTVNAHAYEDFLQTADASIAALAEHARAAGHPEKADPGEALQASDAAFRLGAAACALGLGHVGLLADALGLAWRRRAHAGVSTPAVRAHVIVEPPNARSLEQGAEALRAMLHTIAAGVAPPDGSLALTTLTRAIEQGVA
;
A
#
# COMPACT_ATOMS: atom_id res chain seq x y z
N MET A 1 3.20 50.23 -4.00
CA MET A 1 1.73 50.16 -3.87
C MET A 1 1.22 49.66 -5.21
N THR A 2 0.80 48.42 -5.43
CA THR A 2 0.14 47.42 -4.59
C THR A 2 0.63 46.03 -5.02
N SER A 3 1.16 45.27 -4.06
CA SER A 3 1.52 43.86 -4.24
C SER A 3 0.25 43.03 -4.31
N GLN A 4 0.02 42.34 -5.42
CA GLN A 4 -1.00 41.32 -5.55
C GLN A 4 -0.39 40.00 -5.09
N THR A 5 -0.76 39.61 -3.87
CA THR A 5 -0.50 38.32 -3.26
C THR A 5 -1.15 37.23 -4.11
N ALA A 6 -0.34 36.31 -4.63
CA ALA A 6 -0.83 35.06 -5.19
C ALA A 6 -1.59 34.28 -4.11
N PRO A 7 -2.79 33.74 -4.39
CA PRO A 7 -3.49 32.90 -3.43
C PRO A 7 -2.70 31.60 -3.22
N LEU A 8 -2.37 31.32 -1.96
CA LEU A 8 -1.99 30.00 -1.49
C LEU A 8 -3.12 29.03 -1.90
N LEU A 9 -2.81 28.07 -2.76
CA LEU A 9 -3.72 26.98 -3.08
C LEU A 9 -4.07 26.29 -1.75
N PRO A 10 -5.36 26.21 -1.36
CA PRO A 10 -5.75 25.42 -0.22
C PRO A 10 -5.41 23.95 -0.52
N ALA A 11 -5.02 23.20 0.52
CA ALA A 11 -4.88 21.76 0.45
C ALA A 11 -6.14 21.19 -0.21
N GLU A 12 -6.01 20.69 -1.44
CA GLU A 12 -7.10 20.02 -2.16
C GLU A 12 -7.61 18.91 -1.23
N SER A 13 -8.89 19.00 -0.89
CA SER A 13 -9.52 18.11 0.08
C SER A 13 -9.39 16.68 -0.40
N LEU A 14 -8.80 15.82 0.44
CA LEU A 14 -8.81 14.35 0.37
C LEU A 14 -10.24 13.75 0.40
N ASP A 15 -11.27 14.52 0.10
CA ASP A 15 -12.68 14.24 0.40
C ASP A 15 -13.32 13.22 -0.54
N ALA A 16 -12.68 12.87 -1.66
CA ALA A 16 -13.18 11.85 -2.60
C ALA A 16 -12.09 10.83 -2.95
N LEU A 17 -11.61 10.08 -1.95
CA LEU A 17 -10.96 8.79 -2.24
C LEU A 17 -12.05 7.84 -2.79
N PRO A 18 -11.77 7.01 -3.81
CA PRO A 18 -12.64 5.91 -4.19
C PRO A 18 -12.94 5.14 -2.90
N ASN A 19 -14.21 5.04 -2.58
CA ASN A 19 -14.62 4.76 -1.22
C ASN A 19 -15.12 3.32 -1.09
N PRO A 20 -14.26 2.32 -0.82
CA PRO A 20 -14.74 1.04 -0.33
C PRO A 20 -15.05 1.25 1.15
N ARG A 21 -16.28 1.66 1.51
CA ARG A 21 -16.67 1.85 2.92
C ARG A 21 -16.59 0.51 3.66
N GLY A 22 -15.43 0.24 4.24
CA GLY A 22 -15.16 -0.93 5.05
C GLY A 22 -15.86 -0.92 6.39
N GLY A 23 -15.60 -1.95 7.17
CA GLY A 23 -16.08 -2.05 8.54
C GLY A 23 -15.50 -0.97 9.43
N ALA A 24 -16.32 -0.43 10.32
CA ALA A 24 -15.90 0.52 11.33
C ALA A 24 -15.29 -0.21 12.53
N VAL A 25 -14.14 0.26 13.04
CA VAL A 25 -13.56 -0.19 14.31
C VAL A 25 -14.02 0.76 15.41
N ARG A 26 -15.29 0.62 15.83
CA ARG A 26 -15.93 1.54 16.79
C ARG A 26 -15.13 1.76 18.08
N PRO A 27 -14.53 0.72 18.71
CA PRO A 27 -13.69 0.94 19.89
C PRO A 27 -12.49 1.85 19.62
N ALA A 28 -11.88 1.77 18.43
CA ALA A 28 -10.76 2.63 18.06
C ALA A 28 -11.22 4.08 17.80
N GLU A 29 -12.35 4.27 17.11
CA GLU A 29 -12.92 5.60 16.87
C GLU A 29 -13.23 6.34 18.17
N LEU A 30 -13.89 5.66 19.10
CA LEU A 30 -14.21 6.20 20.43
C LEU A 30 -12.95 6.54 21.21
N ALA A 31 -11.99 5.61 21.27
CA ALA A 31 -10.73 5.83 21.96
C ALA A 31 -9.93 7.00 21.37
N LEU A 32 -9.94 7.20 20.04
CA LEU A 32 -9.28 8.35 19.40
C LEU A 32 -10.02 9.66 19.66
N ALA A 33 -11.35 9.65 19.77
CA ALA A 33 -12.12 10.81 20.18
C ALA A 33 -11.85 11.18 21.66
N GLU A 34 -11.73 10.19 22.53
CA GLU A 34 -11.33 10.40 23.93
C GLU A 34 -9.91 10.94 24.05
N ALA A 35 -8.95 10.43 23.26
CA ALA A 35 -7.59 10.96 23.20
C ALA A 35 -7.57 12.43 22.76
N GLN A 36 -8.42 12.82 21.80
CA GLN A 36 -8.55 14.22 21.38
C GLN A 36 -9.07 15.11 22.51
N LEU A 37 -10.12 14.67 23.22
CA LEU A 37 -10.66 15.40 24.35
C LEU A 37 -9.63 15.54 25.47
N ALA A 38 -8.92 14.46 25.80
CA ALA A 38 -7.83 14.47 26.77
C ALA A 38 -6.71 15.42 26.34
N PHE A 39 -6.39 15.50 25.04
CA PHE A 39 -5.38 16.43 24.53
C PHE A 39 -5.78 17.89 24.75
N GLU A 40 -7.04 18.23 24.49
CA GLU A 40 -7.61 19.57 24.69
C GLU A 40 -7.64 19.95 26.17
N GLN A 41 -8.02 18.99 27.03
CA GLN A 41 -8.10 19.17 28.48
C GLN A 41 -6.75 19.04 29.21
N ARG A 42 -5.66 18.72 28.49
CA ARG A 42 -4.35 18.39 29.07
C ARG A 42 -4.39 17.22 30.07
N GLY A 43 -5.25 16.23 29.79
CA GLY A 43 -5.41 15.00 30.55
C GLY A 43 -4.50 13.86 30.08
N ASP A 44 -4.81 12.64 30.52
CA ASP A 44 -4.07 11.42 30.13
C ASP A 44 -4.39 10.99 28.69
N LEU A 45 -3.37 11.01 27.84
CA LEU A 45 -3.44 10.55 26.45
C LEU A 45 -3.11 9.06 26.30
N ALA A 46 -2.33 8.49 27.21
CA ALA A 46 -1.75 7.17 27.02
C ALA A 46 -2.83 6.08 27.07
N SER A 47 -3.75 6.15 28.03
CA SER A 47 -4.84 5.18 28.18
C SER A 47 -5.72 5.06 26.94
N PRO A 48 -6.34 6.14 26.41
CA PRO A 48 -7.17 6.05 25.22
C PRO A 48 -6.38 5.64 23.97
N LEU A 49 -5.14 6.12 23.79
CA LEU A 49 -4.32 5.70 22.63
C LEU A 49 -3.95 4.21 22.69
N LEU A 50 -3.65 3.66 23.87
CA LEU A 50 -3.38 2.22 24.03
C LEU A 50 -4.62 1.36 23.75
N GLN A 51 -5.82 1.86 24.05
CA GLN A 51 -7.07 1.18 23.67
C GLN A 51 -7.26 1.18 22.15
N ALA A 52 -7.00 2.31 21.48
CA ALA A 52 -7.04 2.39 20.02
C ALA A 52 -6.04 1.42 19.38
N VAL A 53 -4.80 1.33 19.88
CA VAL A 53 -3.79 0.36 19.42
C VAL A 53 -4.30 -1.08 19.50
N ARG A 54 -4.93 -1.47 20.61
CA ARG A 54 -5.47 -2.84 20.79
C ARG A 54 -6.59 -3.13 19.80
N ALA A 55 -7.56 -2.22 19.67
CA ALA A 55 -8.67 -2.38 18.75
C ALA A 55 -8.21 -2.47 17.29
N LEU A 56 -7.23 -1.65 16.88
CA LEU A 56 -6.67 -1.69 15.53
C LEU A 56 -5.86 -2.97 15.26
N ARG A 57 -5.17 -3.48 16.28
CA ARG A 57 -4.48 -4.78 16.19
C ARG A 57 -5.46 -5.92 16.02
N GLU A 58 -6.52 -5.96 16.84
CA GLU A 58 -7.58 -6.97 16.75
C GLU A 58 -8.33 -6.93 15.42
N ALA A 59 -8.50 -5.74 14.83
CA ALA A 59 -9.07 -5.59 13.48
C ALA A 59 -8.09 -5.99 12.35
N GLY A 60 -6.80 -6.14 12.67
CA GLY A 60 -5.74 -6.42 11.70
C GLY A 60 -5.40 -5.24 10.81
N TRP A 61 -5.38 -4.02 11.34
CA TRP A 61 -5.08 -2.77 10.60
C TRP A 61 -3.65 -2.29 10.93
N PRO A 62 -2.59 -2.93 10.41
CA PRO A 62 -1.24 -2.76 10.92
C PRO A 62 -0.67 -1.36 10.72
N SER A 63 -0.94 -0.70 9.58
CA SER A 63 -0.46 0.67 9.34
C SER A 63 -1.09 1.67 10.30
N ALA A 64 -2.40 1.53 10.56
CA ALA A 64 -3.10 2.33 11.57
C ALA A 64 -2.63 2.02 12.99
N GLN A 65 -2.43 0.75 13.34
CA GLN A 65 -1.87 0.35 14.63
C GLN A 65 -0.49 1.00 14.83
N ARG A 66 0.38 0.93 13.82
CA ARG A 66 1.72 1.52 13.88
C ARG A 66 1.68 3.04 14.06
N PHE A 67 0.74 3.72 13.41
CA PHE A 67 0.53 5.14 13.61
C PHE A 67 0.04 5.45 15.03
N ALA A 68 -0.91 4.68 15.56
CA ALA A 68 -1.38 4.82 16.94
C ALA A 68 -0.27 4.55 17.97
N ASP A 69 0.59 3.54 17.74
CA ASP A 69 1.78 3.29 18.56
C ASP A 69 2.73 4.51 18.56
N MET A 70 2.89 5.19 17.42
CA MET A 70 3.68 6.42 17.33
C MET A 70 3.07 7.58 18.13
N LEU A 71 1.74 7.72 18.10
CA LEU A 71 1.04 8.69 18.94
C LEU A 71 1.22 8.37 20.44
N VAL A 72 1.18 7.11 20.84
CA VAL A 72 1.47 6.70 22.23
C VAL A 72 2.87 7.16 22.63
N LEU A 73 3.88 6.88 21.81
CA LEU A 73 5.28 7.26 22.07
C LEU A 73 5.49 8.77 22.11
N ALA A 74 4.79 9.54 21.27
CA ALA A 74 4.88 10.99 21.23
C ALA A 74 4.06 11.69 22.35
N SER A 75 3.08 11.00 22.94
CA SER A 75 2.15 11.59 23.91
C SER A 75 2.83 12.26 25.13
N PRO A 76 3.89 11.71 25.76
CA PRO A 76 4.52 12.34 26.92
C PRO A 76 5.24 13.65 26.55
N LEU A 77 5.63 13.80 25.28
CA LEU A 77 6.31 15.00 24.78
C LEU A 77 5.36 16.20 24.70
N THR A 78 4.05 15.97 24.69
CA THR A 78 3.03 17.03 24.61
C THR A 78 2.79 17.75 25.94
N VAL A 79 3.28 17.18 27.04
CA VAL A 79 3.15 17.70 28.42
C VAL A 79 4.41 18.46 28.88
N ALA A 80 5.55 18.26 28.20
CA ALA A 80 6.81 18.94 28.52
C ALA A 80 6.70 20.46 28.33
N ASP A 81 7.39 21.22 29.19
CA ASP A 81 7.35 22.70 29.23
C ASP A 81 7.88 23.31 27.91
N PRO A 82 7.28 24.39 27.37
CA PRO A 82 7.55 24.88 26.01
C PRO A 82 8.95 25.48 25.84
N ALA A 83 9.71 25.66 26.94
CA ALA A 83 11.10 26.09 26.90
C ALA A 83 12.03 25.01 26.31
N ASP A 84 11.68 23.73 26.44
CA ASP A 84 12.52 22.62 25.99
C ASP A 84 12.20 22.17 24.55
N GLU A 85 10.93 22.21 24.11
CA GLU A 85 10.53 21.80 22.75
C GLU A 85 9.25 22.51 22.23
N PRO A 86 9.35 23.70 21.62
CA PRO A 86 8.20 24.48 21.16
C PRO A 86 7.38 23.87 20.00
N ASN A 87 7.60 22.61 19.62
CA ASN A 87 7.04 21.99 18.41
C ASN A 87 6.26 20.68 18.63
N ALA A 88 6.37 20.02 19.79
CA ALA A 88 5.76 18.69 20.00
C ALA A 88 4.23 18.72 19.94
N ARG A 89 3.62 19.65 20.69
CA ARG A 89 2.15 19.83 20.72
C ARG A 89 1.59 20.31 19.37
N ALA A 90 2.35 21.14 18.65
CA ALA A 90 1.99 21.66 17.33
C ALA A 90 2.01 20.59 16.24
N LEU A 91 2.89 19.60 16.34
CA LEU A 91 2.91 18.43 15.45
C LEU A 91 1.87 17.38 15.85
N PHE A 92 1.66 17.17 17.15
CA PHE A 92 0.77 16.12 17.65
C PHE A 92 -0.72 16.39 17.36
N ALA A 93 -1.19 17.63 17.56
CA ALA A 93 -2.60 17.98 17.37
C ALA A 93 -3.13 17.70 15.95
N PRO A 94 -2.48 18.18 14.86
CA PRO A 94 -2.93 17.87 13.51
C PRO A 94 -2.77 16.38 13.18
N ALA A 95 -1.70 15.73 13.66
CA ALA A 95 -1.50 14.29 13.45
C ALA A 95 -2.64 13.44 14.03
N LEU A 96 -3.08 13.74 15.27
CA LEU A 96 -4.21 13.05 15.91
C LEU A 96 -5.53 13.34 15.18
N HIS A 97 -5.74 14.59 14.76
CA HIS A 97 -6.94 15.00 14.04
C HIS A 97 -7.07 14.28 12.69
N ASP A 98 -6.04 14.35 11.85
CA ASP A 98 -6.04 13.77 10.51
C ASP A 98 -6.09 12.24 10.56
N PHE A 99 -5.41 11.62 11.54
CA PHE A 99 -5.49 10.19 11.76
C PHE A 99 -6.91 9.75 12.15
N ARG A 100 -7.58 10.48 13.06
CA ARG A 100 -8.97 10.19 13.42
C ARG A 100 -9.90 10.32 12.21
N ALA A 101 -9.71 11.34 11.39
CA ALA A 101 -10.48 11.51 10.15
C ALA A 101 -10.27 10.34 9.18
N ALA A 102 -9.02 9.88 9.01
CA ALA A 102 -8.69 8.73 8.16
C ALA A 102 -9.31 7.43 8.68
N ILE A 103 -9.28 7.19 10.00
CA ILE A 103 -9.97 6.04 10.61
C ILE A 103 -11.46 6.08 10.33
N GLY A 104 -12.09 7.26 10.41
CA GLY A 104 -13.51 7.43 10.13
C GLY A 104 -13.92 7.23 8.67
N ARG A 105 -12.97 7.23 7.72
CA ARG A 105 -13.21 6.91 6.30
C ARG A 105 -13.21 5.41 5.99
N HIS A 106 -12.76 4.57 6.92
CA HIS A 106 -12.78 3.10 6.82
C HIS A 106 -12.03 2.51 5.61
N ASN A 107 -11.05 3.24 5.08
CA ASN A 107 -10.25 2.81 3.93
C ASN A 107 -8.87 2.30 4.37
N LEU A 108 -8.66 0.98 4.33
CA LEU A 108 -7.38 0.36 4.72
C LEU A 108 -6.21 0.82 3.87
N ARG A 109 -6.44 1.08 2.58
CA ARG A 109 -5.39 1.51 1.65
C ARG A 109 -4.96 2.94 1.93
N GLU A 110 -5.90 3.81 2.27
CA GLU A 110 -5.58 5.15 2.76
C GLU A 110 -4.70 5.10 4.01
N LEU A 111 -5.06 4.27 4.99
CA LEU A 111 -4.31 4.11 6.23
C LEU A 111 -2.88 3.60 6.00
N SER A 112 -2.61 2.92 4.89
CA SER A 112 -1.29 2.47 4.49
C SER A 112 -0.53 3.48 3.61
N CYS A 113 -1.21 4.15 2.67
CA CYS A 113 -0.57 4.89 1.58
C CYS A 113 -0.71 6.41 1.64
N SER A 114 -1.44 6.98 2.61
CA SER A 114 -1.65 8.43 2.69
C SER A 114 -0.34 9.20 2.91
N PRO A 115 0.05 10.11 1.99
CA PRO A 115 1.22 10.97 2.16
C PRO A 115 1.10 11.88 3.38
N THR A 116 -0.11 12.37 3.66
CA THR A 116 -0.41 13.22 4.81
C THR A 116 -0.16 12.48 6.12
N LEU A 117 -0.69 11.27 6.26
CA LEU A 117 -0.42 10.45 7.44
C LEU A 117 1.07 10.11 7.54
N PHE A 118 1.73 9.77 6.43
CA PHE A 118 3.17 9.52 6.46
C PHE A 118 3.98 10.75 6.91
N ALA A 119 3.64 11.95 6.44
CA ALA A 119 4.31 13.18 6.83
C ALA A 119 4.21 13.42 8.34
N HIS A 120 3.01 13.21 8.92
CA HIS A 120 2.80 13.27 10.37
C HIS A 120 3.63 12.22 11.11
N TYR A 121 3.57 10.97 10.66
CA TYR A 121 4.33 9.87 11.27
C TYR A 121 5.84 10.15 11.25
N HIS A 122 6.36 10.63 10.12
CA HIS A 122 7.77 10.98 9.95
C HIS A 122 8.16 12.15 10.86
N ALA A 123 7.33 13.20 10.95
CA ALA A 123 7.59 14.35 11.82
C ALA A 123 7.61 13.95 13.31
N LEU A 124 6.68 13.10 13.75
CA LEU A 124 6.65 12.54 15.11
C LEU A 124 7.85 11.62 15.37
N SER A 125 8.22 10.79 14.39
CA SER A 125 9.39 9.92 14.50
C SER A 125 10.69 10.74 14.63
N ALA A 126 10.83 11.82 13.85
CA ALA A 126 11.97 12.72 13.94
C ALA A 126 12.05 13.44 15.29
N LEU A 127 10.90 13.76 15.89
CA LEU A 127 10.83 14.32 17.24
C LEU A 127 11.37 13.32 18.28
N ILE A 128 10.93 12.06 18.23
CA ILE A 128 11.37 11.00 19.14
C ILE A 128 12.86 10.66 18.94
N ALA A 129 13.32 10.63 17.69
CA ALA A 129 14.70 10.29 17.34
C ALA A 129 15.74 11.23 17.97
N LYS A 130 15.36 12.48 18.30
CA LYS A 130 16.23 13.41 19.07
C LYS A 130 16.61 12.87 20.44
N ARG A 131 15.75 12.05 21.04
CA ARG A 131 15.90 11.48 22.39
C ARG A 131 16.31 10.01 22.37
N THR A 132 16.11 9.33 21.23
CA THR A 132 16.53 7.94 21.02
C THR A 132 17.11 7.81 19.62
N PRO A 133 18.44 8.00 19.45
CA PRO A 133 19.06 7.84 18.14
C PRO A 133 18.95 6.39 17.67
N GLY A 134 18.75 6.17 16.37
CA GLY A 134 18.89 4.84 15.76
C GLY A 134 17.81 4.40 14.77
N PHE A 135 16.76 5.19 14.52
CA PHE A 135 15.69 4.78 13.62
C PHE A 135 15.34 5.86 12.59
N THR A 136 15.60 5.59 11.32
CA THR A 136 15.06 6.34 10.19
C THR A 136 13.81 5.63 9.68
N VAL A 137 12.74 6.37 9.46
CA VAL A 137 11.49 5.82 8.93
C VAL A 137 11.34 6.23 7.48
N THR A 138 10.97 5.26 6.64
CA THR A 138 10.67 5.47 5.23
C THR A 138 9.20 5.18 4.92
N PHE A 139 8.70 5.68 3.79
CA PHE A 139 7.28 5.53 3.42
C PHE A 139 6.90 4.06 3.25
N GLU A 140 7.78 3.28 2.63
CA GLU A 140 7.63 1.85 2.42
C GLU A 140 7.53 1.03 3.72
N ASP A 141 7.97 1.56 4.86
CA ASP A 141 7.82 0.89 6.17
C ASP A 141 6.36 0.90 6.66
N LEU A 142 5.57 1.88 6.22
CA LEU A 142 4.15 2.01 6.53
C LEU A 142 3.27 1.44 5.42
N ALA A 143 3.57 1.76 4.16
CA ALA A 143 2.77 1.32 3.02
C ALA A 143 2.81 -0.21 2.86
N LEU A 144 4.01 -0.80 2.92
CA LEU A 144 4.20 -2.24 2.70
C LEU A 144 4.35 -3.01 4.02
N LEU A 145 3.72 -2.53 5.10
CA LEU A 145 3.80 -3.16 6.42
C LEU A 145 3.13 -4.54 6.39
N ALA A 146 3.81 -5.56 6.92
CA ALA A 146 3.37 -6.97 6.91
C ALA A 146 3.16 -7.59 5.51
N ARG A 147 3.46 -6.87 4.42
CA ARG A 147 3.38 -7.38 3.05
C ARG A 147 4.69 -8.04 2.63
N PRO A 148 4.66 -9.28 2.11
CA PRO A 148 5.85 -9.95 1.58
C PRO A 148 6.35 -9.21 0.33
N VAL A 149 7.67 -9.24 0.12
CA VAL A 149 8.30 -8.67 -1.08
C VAL A 149 9.13 -9.74 -1.75
N PRO A 150 8.73 -10.20 -2.95
CA PRO A 150 9.47 -11.24 -3.65
C PRO A 150 10.89 -10.76 -3.98
N PRO A 151 11.87 -11.67 -4.04
CA PRO A 151 13.22 -11.34 -4.48
C PRO A 151 13.17 -10.90 -5.95
N VAL A 152 13.88 -9.80 -6.25
CA VAL A 152 13.88 -9.15 -7.56
C VAL A 152 15.29 -9.20 -8.14
N THR A 153 15.40 -9.68 -9.37
CA THR A 153 16.67 -9.87 -10.08
C THR A 153 17.02 -8.65 -10.93
N PHE A 154 18.28 -8.57 -11.34
CA PHE A 154 18.66 -7.73 -12.48
C PHE A 154 18.80 -8.60 -13.72
N SER A 155 18.09 -8.25 -14.80
CA SER A 155 18.26 -8.92 -16.09
C SER A 155 19.72 -8.88 -16.55
N PRO A 156 20.33 -10.00 -16.99
CA PRO A 156 21.73 -10.03 -17.37
C PRO A 156 21.99 -9.13 -18.59
N GLN A 157 22.97 -8.23 -18.48
CA GLN A 157 23.32 -7.29 -19.56
C GLN A 157 24.83 -7.32 -19.88
N PRO A 158 25.23 -7.15 -21.16
CA PRO A 158 26.62 -6.89 -21.51
C PRO A 158 27.14 -5.62 -20.82
N ALA A 159 28.35 -5.68 -20.25
CA ALA A 159 28.93 -4.58 -19.49
C ALA A 159 29.03 -3.27 -20.29
N GLU A 160 29.38 -3.36 -21.57
CA GLU A 160 29.46 -2.20 -22.47
C GLU A 160 28.10 -1.53 -22.68
N ARG A 161 27.04 -2.34 -22.89
CA ARG A 161 25.67 -1.85 -23.03
C ARG A 161 25.22 -1.14 -21.75
N LEU A 162 25.49 -1.74 -20.60
CA LEU A 162 25.11 -1.17 -19.31
C LEU A 162 25.88 0.13 -19.02
N ALA A 163 27.17 0.21 -19.35
CA ALA A 163 27.97 1.43 -19.23
C ALA A 163 27.44 2.55 -20.14
N HIS A 164 27.06 2.22 -21.38
CA HIS A 164 26.47 3.16 -22.31
C HIS A 164 25.12 3.71 -21.80
N LEU A 165 24.22 2.82 -21.36
CA LEU A 165 22.91 3.21 -20.82
C LEU A 165 23.05 4.05 -19.55
N ARG A 166 23.98 3.69 -18.66
CA ARG A 166 24.25 4.48 -17.46
C ARG A 166 24.73 5.89 -17.80
N ALA A 167 25.64 6.03 -18.78
CA ALA A 167 26.11 7.36 -19.20
C ALA A 167 24.98 8.22 -19.80
N ARG A 168 24.08 7.62 -20.58
CA ARG A 168 22.86 8.29 -21.08
C ARG A 168 21.96 8.72 -19.93
N TYR A 169 21.70 7.81 -18.98
CA TYR A 169 20.88 8.05 -17.80
C TYR A 169 21.44 9.17 -16.92
N GLU A 170 22.74 9.14 -16.59
CA GLU A 170 23.39 10.17 -15.76
C GLU A 170 23.35 11.56 -16.41
N ARG A 171 23.49 11.63 -17.73
CA ARG A 171 23.35 12.89 -18.49
C ARG A 171 21.94 13.46 -18.40
N ALA A 172 20.91 12.62 -18.47
CA ALA A 172 19.51 13.02 -18.35
C ALA A 172 19.10 13.32 -16.90
N LEU A 173 19.72 12.67 -15.92
CA LEU A 173 19.39 12.83 -14.50
C LEU A 173 19.75 14.23 -13.98
N LEU A 174 20.84 14.83 -14.46
CA LEU A 174 21.34 16.10 -13.94
C LEU A 174 20.33 17.26 -14.09
N PRO A 175 19.68 17.48 -15.25
CA PRO A 175 18.56 18.41 -15.37
C PRO A 175 17.45 18.16 -14.33
N VAL A 176 17.02 16.90 -14.17
CA VAL A 176 15.94 16.48 -13.24
C VAL A 176 16.27 16.87 -11.80
N LEU A 177 17.51 16.63 -11.37
CA LEU A 177 17.94 16.99 -10.01
C LEU A 177 18.06 18.52 -9.81
N ARG A 178 18.40 19.27 -10.85
CA ARG A 178 18.62 20.72 -10.78
C ARG A 178 17.34 21.56 -10.79
N ALA A 179 16.21 21.04 -11.27
CA ALA A 179 14.96 21.83 -11.33
C ALA A 179 14.44 22.33 -9.96
N HIS A 180 14.87 21.73 -8.86
CA HIS A 180 14.53 22.20 -7.51
C HIS A 180 15.38 23.39 -7.04
N SER A 181 16.53 23.64 -7.68
CA SER A 181 17.47 24.70 -7.27
C SER A 181 17.12 26.09 -7.82
N SER A 182 16.11 26.20 -8.68
CA SER A 182 15.62 27.48 -9.20
C SER A 182 14.32 27.87 -8.50
N ASP A 183 14.41 28.74 -7.49
CA ASP A 183 13.28 29.44 -6.82
C ASP A 183 12.52 30.42 -7.75
N GLY A 184 12.62 30.25 -9.08
CA GLY A 184 11.97 31.08 -10.08
C GLY A 184 11.11 30.25 -11.01
N ALA A 185 10.04 30.84 -11.54
CA ALA A 185 9.20 30.24 -12.58
C ALA A 185 10.09 29.69 -13.69
N ALA A 186 10.17 28.35 -13.80
CA ALA A 186 10.99 27.70 -14.81
C ALA A 186 10.53 28.21 -16.19
N SER A 187 11.47 28.70 -16.99
CA SER A 187 11.15 29.13 -18.35
C SER A 187 10.54 27.96 -19.13
N ALA A 188 9.67 28.24 -20.12
CA ALA A 188 9.07 27.20 -20.95
C ALA A 188 10.13 26.27 -21.58
N ALA A 189 11.31 26.81 -21.90
CA ALA A 189 12.46 26.05 -22.39
C ALA A 189 13.04 25.10 -21.32
N ALA A 190 13.15 25.54 -20.07
CA ALA A 190 13.61 24.68 -18.96
C ALA A 190 12.63 23.54 -18.67
N SER A 191 11.31 23.82 -18.72
CA SER A 191 10.28 22.78 -18.56
C SER A 191 10.26 21.79 -19.73
N ALA A 192 10.53 22.24 -20.96
CA ALA A 192 10.64 21.36 -22.13
C ALA A 192 11.90 20.47 -22.06
N ALA A 193 13.04 21.04 -21.69
CA ALA A 193 14.28 20.30 -21.48
C ALA A 193 14.15 19.27 -20.35
N MET A 194 13.41 19.62 -19.29
CA MET A 194 13.08 18.70 -18.20
C MET A 194 12.27 17.50 -18.69
N ARG A 195 11.21 17.74 -19.46
CA ARG A 195 10.37 16.67 -20.02
C ARG A 195 11.18 15.74 -20.92
N ALA A 196 12.01 16.29 -21.80
CA ALA A 196 12.90 15.50 -22.65
C ALA A 196 13.92 14.68 -21.84
N ALA A 197 14.41 15.22 -20.72
CA ALA A 197 15.28 14.47 -19.81
C ALA A 197 14.52 13.30 -19.15
N LEU A 198 13.29 13.50 -18.71
CA LEU A 198 12.44 12.42 -18.17
C LEU A 198 12.14 11.36 -19.24
N ASP A 199 11.88 11.76 -20.48
CA ASP A 199 11.70 10.82 -21.62
C ASP A 199 12.93 9.93 -21.82
N GLU A 200 14.13 10.51 -21.74
CA GLU A 200 15.39 9.77 -21.87
C GLU A 200 15.62 8.82 -20.69
N LEU A 201 15.26 9.22 -19.46
CA LEU A 201 15.34 8.35 -18.28
C LEU A 201 14.40 7.15 -18.43
N ASP A 202 13.15 7.36 -18.84
CA ASP A 202 12.18 6.29 -19.06
C ASP A 202 12.63 5.33 -20.15
N ALA A 203 13.17 5.87 -21.26
CA ALA A 203 13.72 5.07 -22.35
C ALA A 203 14.85 4.16 -21.86
N CYS A 204 15.79 4.69 -21.06
CA CYS A 204 16.87 3.89 -20.49
C CYS A 204 16.36 2.77 -19.58
N LEU A 205 15.35 3.03 -18.74
CA LEU A 205 14.75 2.01 -17.86
C LEU A 205 14.01 0.94 -18.68
N ALA A 206 13.26 1.34 -19.70
CA ALA A 206 12.54 0.42 -20.58
C ALA A 206 13.50 -0.45 -21.41
N GLU A 207 14.62 0.10 -21.89
CA GLU A 207 15.64 -0.65 -22.62
C GLU A 207 16.32 -1.74 -21.78
N LEU A 208 16.35 -1.57 -20.44
CA LEU A 208 16.89 -2.54 -19.49
C LEU A 208 15.88 -3.60 -19.02
N ALA A 209 14.58 -3.30 -19.12
CA ALA A 209 13.53 -4.19 -18.66
C ALA A 209 13.62 -5.55 -19.37
N GLY A 210 13.82 -6.60 -18.57
CA GLY A 210 13.84 -7.98 -19.01
C GLY A 210 12.45 -8.60 -19.12
N PRO A 211 12.35 -9.82 -19.66
CA PRO A 211 11.09 -10.55 -19.75
C PRO A 211 10.63 -11.18 -18.43
N ASP A 212 11.49 -11.25 -17.41
CA ASP A 212 11.17 -11.78 -16.09
C ASP A 212 10.19 -10.84 -15.36
N PRO A 213 9.03 -11.33 -14.87
CA PRO A 213 8.13 -10.54 -14.03
C PRO A 213 8.77 -9.95 -12.77
N TYR A 214 9.83 -10.60 -12.27
CA TYR A 214 10.56 -10.15 -11.09
C TYR A 214 11.88 -9.45 -11.44
N ASP A 215 11.99 -8.82 -12.62
CA ASP A 215 13.10 -7.95 -12.98
C ASP A 215 12.92 -6.52 -12.42
N PHE A 216 13.97 -5.98 -11.79
CA PHE A 216 13.92 -4.65 -11.18
C PHE A 216 13.63 -3.55 -12.20
N TRP A 217 14.18 -3.67 -13.41
CA TRP A 217 14.02 -2.62 -14.42
C TRP A 217 12.60 -2.56 -14.98
N ARG A 218 11.87 -3.69 -15.01
CA ARG A 218 10.43 -3.72 -15.29
C ARG A 218 9.64 -2.94 -14.23
N LEU A 219 9.90 -3.20 -12.94
CA LEU A 219 9.28 -2.46 -11.83
C LEU A 219 9.61 -0.97 -11.87
N ALA A 220 10.90 -0.63 -12.06
CA ALA A 220 11.35 0.77 -12.13
C ALA A 220 10.73 1.51 -13.32
N SER A 221 10.62 0.86 -14.49
CA SER A 221 9.98 1.43 -15.67
C SER A 221 8.49 1.71 -15.44
N ALA A 222 7.76 0.78 -14.79
CA ALA A 222 6.36 1.00 -14.41
C ALA A 222 6.21 2.16 -13.41
N CYS A 223 7.05 2.22 -12.37
CA CYS A 223 7.05 3.30 -11.40
C CYS A 223 7.34 4.67 -12.05
N ALA A 224 8.32 4.74 -12.97
CA ALA A 224 8.66 5.98 -13.65
C ALA A 224 7.49 6.51 -14.50
N ARG A 225 6.82 5.62 -15.25
CA ARG A 225 5.63 5.98 -16.02
C ARG A 225 4.47 6.44 -15.13
N ALA A 226 4.19 5.71 -14.03
CA ALA A 226 3.14 6.08 -13.10
C ALA A 226 3.37 7.49 -12.51
N LEU A 227 4.60 7.78 -12.05
CA LEU A 227 4.96 9.11 -11.53
C LEU A 227 4.73 10.23 -12.55
N ARG A 228 4.91 9.95 -13.84
CA ARG A 228 4.65 10.92 -14.90
C ARG A 228 3.17 11.19 -15.13
N VAL A 229 2.35 10.14 -15.12
CA VAL A 229 0.90 10.24 -15.34
C VAL A 229 0.25 11.00 -14.18
N SER A 230 0.62 10.68 -12.94
CA SER A 230 0.12 11.33 -11.73
C SER A 230 0.56 12.79 -11.56
N GLY A 231 1.33 13.36 -12.50
CA GLY A 231 1.78 14.74 -12.42
C GLY A 231 2.85 15.01 -11.36
N HIS A 232 3.48 13.96 -10.79
CA HIS A 232 4.67 14.07 -9.95
C HIS A 232 5.86 14.49 -10.83
N LEU A 233 5.92 15.78 -11.17
CA LEU A 233 7.01 16.37 -11.94
C LEU A 233 8.30 16.39 -11.12
N ALA A 234 9.44 16.61 -11.77
CA ALA A 234 10.80 16.68 -11.18
C ALA A 234 10.96 17.60 -9.95
N GLY A 235 9.97 18.43 -9.62
CA GLY A 235 9.86 19.20 -8.38
C GLY A 235 9.52 18.35 -7.13
N ASP A 236 8.99 17.15 -7.30
CA ASP A 236 8.73 16.20 -6.22
C ASP A 236 10.04 15.55 -5.71
N ALA A 237 10.26 15.64 -4.40
CA ALA A 237 11.41 15.05 -3.73
C ALA A 237 11.42 13.51 -3.82
N ASP A 238 10.26 12.86 -3.90
CA ASP A 238 10.17 11.41 -4.02
C ASP A 238 10.57 10.93 -5.42
N ALA A 239 10.06 11.58 -6.48
CA ALA A 239 10.44 11.27 -7.86
C ALA A 239 11.95 11.46 -8.11
N ARG A 240 12.55 12.55 -7.58
CA ARG A 240 14.01 12.76 -7.66
C ARG A 240 14.80 11.68 -6.91
N ARG A 241 14.36 11.33 -5.70
CA ARG A 241 15.00 10.27 -4.90
C ARG A 241 14.91 8.92 -5.61
N PHE A 242 13.78 8.62 -6.23
CA PHE A 242 13.60 7.43 -7.06
C PHE A 242 14.59 7.38 -8.22
N HIS A 243 14.68 8.45 -9.04
CA HIS A 243 15.61 8.46 -10.17
C HIS A 243 17.09 8.41 -9.74
N ALA A 244 17.45 9.05 -8.62
CA ALA A 244 18.79 8.95 -8.04
C ALA A 244 19.09 7.54 -7.54
N ARG A 245 18.13 6.86 -6.90
CA ARG A 245 18.25 5.45 -6.47
C ARG A 245 18.39 4.50 -7.65
N CYS A 246 17.69 4.75 -8.76
CA CYS A 246 17.89 3.99 -10.00
C CYS A 246 19.33 4.12 -10.54
N ASN A 247 19.95 5.31 -10.45
CA ASN A 247 21.36 5.46 -10.82
C ASN A 247 22.31 4.63 -9.93
N LEU A 248 21.99 4.49 -8.64
CA LEU A 248 22.75 3.60 -7.75
C LEU A 248 22.53 2.13 -8.13
N ALA A 249 21.30 1.76 -8.52
CA ALA A 249 20.97 0.43 -9.01
C ALA A 249 21.75 0.07 -10.30
N PHE A 250 21.97 1.03 -11.20
CA PHE A 250 22.87 0.86 -12.35
C PHE A 250 24.29 0.47 -11.90
N ALA A 251 24.80 1.09 -10.84
CA ALA A 251 26.12 0.79 -10.31
C ALA A 251 26.17 -0.59 -9.62
N ASP A 252 25.12 -0.99 -8.91
CA ASP A 252 24.99 -2.35 -8.36
C ASP A 252 24.95 -3.41 -9.47
N HIS A 253 24.14 -3.16 -10.51
CA HIS A 253 24.03 -4.05 -11.66
C HIS A 253 25.36 -4.15 -12.42
N ALA A 254 26.08 -3.03 -12.60
CA ALA A 254 27.40 -3.03 -13.24
C ALA A 254 28.47 -3.76 -12.42
N ARG A 255 28.29 -3.85 -11.09
CA ARG A 255 29.13 -4.68 -10.21
C ARG A 255 28.78 -6.17 -10.27
N GLY A 256 27.80 -6.57 -11.09
CA GLY A 256 27.35 -7.95 -11.20
C GLY A 256 26.52 -8.41 -10.00
N MET A 257 25.89 -7.49 -9.25
CA MET A 257 24.94 -7.87 -8.21
C MET A 257 23.75 -8.56 -8.87
N PRO A 258 23.36 -9.77 -8.44
CA PRO A 258 22.33 -10.53 -9.13
C PRO A 258 20.91 -10.18 -8.64
N LEU A 259 20.79 -9.66 -7.41
CA LEU A 259 19.54 -9.23 -6.79
C LEU A 259 19.57 -7.73 -6.52
N ALA A 260 18.44 -7.06 -6.76
CA ALA A 260 18.21 -5.71 -6.28
C ALA A 260 18.07 -5.70 -4.75
N SER A 261 18.57 -4.65 -4.10
CA SER A 261 18.43 -4.55 -2.64
C SER A 261 16.95 -4.46 -2.25
N ARG A 262 16.57 -5.15 -1.15
CA ARG A 262 15.17 -5.16 -0.68
C ARG A 262 14.63 -3.75 -0.42
N SER A 263 15.44 -2.86 0.17
CA SER A 263 15.03 -1.47 0.44
C SER A 263 14.72 -0.72 -0.84
N LEU A 264 15.53 -0.90 -1.89
CA LEU A 264 15.27 -0.29 -3.20
C LEU A 264 13.94 -0.77 -3.78
N VAL A 265 13.74 -2.09 -3.84
CA VAL A 265 12.49 -2.70 -4.35
C VAL A 265 11.28 -2.20 -3.58
N ARG A 266 11.34 -2.24 -2.24
CA ARG A 266 10.25 -1.76 -1.38
C ARG A 266 9.90 -0.30 -1.63
N SER A 267 10.91 0.56 -1.74
CA SER A 267 10.67 1.99 -1.98
C SER A 267 10.04 2.25 -3.34
N THR A 268 10.52 1.60 -4.39
CA THR A 268 9.96 1.72 -5.75
C THR A 268 8.54 1.19 -5.79
N LEU A 269 8.30 0.04 -5.16
CA LEU A 269 6.98 -0.60 -5.13
C LEU A 269 5.96 0.24 -4.34
N ALA A 270 6.35 0.78 -3.19
CA ALA A 270 5.50 1.66 -2.40
C ALA A 270 5.13 2.93 -3.18
N LEU A 271 6.09 3.52 -3.90
CA LEU A 271 5.86 4.67 -4.77
C LEU A 271 4.88 4.36 -5.90
N LEU A 272 5.04 3.23 -6.58
CA LEU A 272 4.12 2.79 -7.64
C LEU A 272 2.71 2.57 -7.07
N TRP A 273 2.59 1.88 -5.94
CA TRP A 273 1.28 1.52 -5.38
C TRP A 273 0.52 2.70 -4.79
N ARG A 274 1.22 3.71 -4.25
CA ARG A 274 0.63 4.84 -3.51
C ARG A 274 -0.59 5.44 -4.21
N ASP A 275 -0.43 5.80 -5.48
CA ASP A 275 -1.48 6.52 -6.22
C ASP A 275 -2.63 5.58 -6.57
N TYR A 276 -2.34 4.36 -7.03
CA TYR A 276 -3.36 3.34 -7.32
C TYR A 276 -4.12 2.87 -6.08
N ALA A 277 -3.47 2.85 -4.92
CA ALA A 277 -4.10 2.48 -3.66
C ALA A 277 -5.09 3.55 -3.17
N LEU A 278 -4.79 4.82 -3.45
CA LEU A 278 -5.60 5.96 -3.03
C LEU A 278 -6.66 6.35 -4.04
N PHE A 279 -6.38 6.21 -5.33
CA PHE A 279 -7.23 6.73 -6.40
C PHE A 279 -7.73 5.66 -7.35
N GLY A 280 -7.43 4.38 -7.12
CA GLY A 280 -7.83 3.30 -8.01
C GLY A 280 -7.09 3.32 -9.35
N ALA A 281 -7.41 2.35 -10.21
CA ALA A 281 -6.85 2.18 -11.54
C ALA A 281 -7.94 2.33 -12.61
N ALA A 282 -7.60 2.98 -13.72
CA ALA A 282 -8.42 3.02 -14.93
C ALA A 282 -8.07 1.87 -15.88
N ALA A 283 -8.82 1.73 -16.98
CA ALA A 283 -8.59 0.64 -17.94
C ALA A 283 -7.21 0.72 -18.61
N GLU A 284 -6.72 1.93 -18.86
CA GLU A 284 -5.39 2.22 -19.39
C GLU A 284 -4.24 1.84 -18.44
N ASP A 285 -4.51 1.69 -17.14
CA ASP A 285 -3.52 1.33 -16.14
C ASP A 285 -3.28 -0.18 -16.01
N ALA A 286 -3.92 -1.00 -16.86
CA ALA A 286 -3.89 -2.46 -16.71
C ALA A 286 -2.48 -3.04 -16.63
N ASP A 287 -1.53 -2.50 -17.38
CA ASP A 287 -0.13 -2.94 -17.32
C ASP A 287 0.54 -2.65 -15.96
N HIS A 288 0.20 -1.53 -15.32
CA HIS A 288 0.70 -1.20 -13.98
C HIS A 288 0.02 -2.06 -12.91
N VAL A 289 -1.27 -2.35 -13.06
CA VAL A 289 -2.00 -3.26 -12.16
C VAL A 289 -1.43 -4.67 -12.24
N GLU A 290 -1.10 -5.16 -13.43
CA GLU A 290 -0.45 -6.47 -13.58
C GLU A 290 0.92 -6.53 -12.90
N VAL A 291 1.71 -5.46 -12.98
CA VAL A 291 2.95 -5.35 -12.20
C VAL A 291 2.65 -5.36 -10.70
N LEU A 292 1.67 -4.59 -10.21
CA LEU A 292 1.31 -4.58 -8.79
C LEU A 292 0.85 -5.96 -8.29
N HIS A 293 0.05 -6.68 -9.08
CA HIS A 293 -0.34 -8.06 -8.78
C HIS A 293 0.85 -9.01 -8.75
N ASP A 294 1.85 -8.85 -9.63
CA ASP A 294 3.10 -9.62 -9.57
C ASP A 294 3.82 -9.44 -8.22
N TYR A 295 3.59 -8.31 -7.53
CA TYR A 295 4.12 -8.00 -6.19
C TYR A 295 3.12 -8.19 -5.04
N GLY A 296 1.94 -8.77 -5.29
CA GLY A 296 0.94 -9.04 -4.25
C GLY A 296 0.18 -7.81 -3.75
N LEU A 297 0.07 -6.77 -4.58
CA LEU A 297 -0.66 -5.55 -4.26
C LEU A 297 -1.91 -5.45 -5.11
N THR A 298 -3.06 -5.28 -4.45
CA THR A 298 -4.35 -5.10 -5.10
C THR A 298 -4.70 -3.61 -5.20
N VAL A 299 -5.51 -3.28 -6.20
CA VAL A 299 -6.03 -1.94 -6.49
C VAL A 299 -7.53 -2.02 -6.72
N ASP A 300 -8.23 -0.89 -6.59
CA ASP A 300 -9.64 -0.80 -6.96
C ASP A 300 -9.70 -0.40 -8.43
N TRP A 301 -10.56 -1.07 -9.19
CA TRP A 301 -10.80 -0.71 -10.57
C TRP A 301 -11.94 0.28 -10.65
N HIS A 302 -11.70 1.40 -11.33
CA HIS A 302 -12.77 2.31 -11.71
C HIS A 302 -13.53 1.73 -12.89
N VAL A 303 -14.75 1.28 -12.65
CA VAL A 303 -15.69 0.91 -13.72
C VAL A 303 -16.22 2.22 -14.32
N ALA A 304 -15.41 2.87 -15.16
CA ALA A 304 -15.72 4.13 -15.85
C ALA A 304 -16.19 5.26 -14.90
N GLY A 305 -15.26 5.77 -14.09
CA GLY A 305 -15.48 6.93 -13.21
C GLY A 305 -15.54 8.24 -14.00
N THR A 306 -16.74 8.71 -14.33
CA THR A 306 -16.97 10.15 -14.46
C THR A 306 -17.14 10.73 -13.06
N GLN A 307 -16.66 11.95 -12.80
CA GLN A 307 -16.87 12.68 -11.53
C GLN A 307 -18.35 12.68 -11.10
N ASP A 308 -19.27 12.68 -12.06
CA ASP A 308 -20.71 12.59 -11.85
C ASP A 308 -21.18 11.25 -11.21
N SER A 309 -20.49 10.14 -11.50
CA SER A 309 -20.79 8.83 -10.94
C SER A 309 -20.36 8.73 -9.47
N GLU A 310 -19.23 9.37 -9.12
CA GLU A 310 -18.78 9.51 -7.74
C GLU A 310 -19.71 10.44 -6.96
N VAL A 311 -20.12 11.59 -7.52
CA VAL A 311 -21.10 12.50 -6.91
C VAL A 311 -22.44 11.81 -6.67
N LEU A 312 -22.92 10.97 -7.59
CA LEU A 312 -24.15 10.20 -7.41
C LEU A 312 -24.03 9.12 -6.33
N TRP A 313 -22.86 8.49 -6.22
CA TRP A 313 -22.60 7.46 -5.21
C TRP A 313 -22.41 8.09 -3.81
N GLU A 314 -21.71 9.22 -3.72
CA GLU A 314 -21.57 10.04 -2.51
C GLU A 314 -22.90 10.64 -2.07
N ALA A 315 -23.73 11.13 -2.99
CA ALA A 315 -25.07 11.61 -2.69
C ALA A 315 -25.95 10.47 -2.14
N GLY A 316 -25.82 9.25 -2.66
CA GLY A 316 -26.48 8.06 -2.13
C GLY A 316 -26.01 7.70 -0.71
N ALA A 317 -24.71 7.77 -0.46
CA ALA A 317 -24.09 7.43 0.82
C ALA A 317 -24.32 8.49 1.92
N ALA A 318 -24.26 9.78 1.55
CA ALA A 318 -24.60 10.91 2.43
C ALA A 318 -26.10 10.95 2.73
N SER A 319 -26.96 10.62 1.76
CA SER A 319 -28.41 10.47 1.99
C SER A 319 -28.71 9.29 2.92
N ALA A 320 -27.95 8.19 2.84
CA ALA A 320 -28.06 7.07 3.76
C ALA A 320 -27.62 7.42 5.19
N GLN A 321 -26.58 8.25 5.36
CA GLN A 321 -26.13 8.75 6.67
C GLN A 321 -27.04 9.85 7.25
N ALA A 322 -27.50 10.80 6.44
CA ALA A 322 -28.43 11.85 6.88
C ALA A 322 -29.81 11.29 7.26
N SER A 323 -30.25 10.22 6.59
CA SER A 323 -31.47 9.49 6.95
C SER A 323 -31.37 8.71 8.27
N GLN A 324 -30.15 8.40 8.74
CA GLN A 324 -29.92 7.76 10.05
C GLN A 324 -30.11 8.71 11.22
N THR A 325 -29.78 10.01 11.06
CA THR A 325 -29.87 11.00 12.13
C THR A 325 -31.27 11.58 12.31
N GLN A 326 -32.17 11.45 11.33
CA GLN A 326 -33.49 12.07 11.33
C GLN A 326 -34.68 11.15 11.67
N ARG A 327 -34.53 9.82 11.65
CA ARG A 327 -35.65 8.90 11.90
C ARG A 327 -35.48 8.08 13.18
N GLY A 328 -35.94 8.67 14.28
CA GLY A 328 -36.22 7.92 15.49
C GLY A 328 -37.32 6.87 15.28
N ALA A 329 -37.04 5.67 15.78
CA ALA A 329 -37.95 4.72 16.43
C ALA A 329 -39.11 4.02 15.66
N ALA A 330 -39.38 4.24 14.37
CA ALA A 330 -40.50 3.52 13.73
C ALA A 330 -40.37 3.34 12.20
N ASP A 331 -39.52 2.40 11.75
CA ASP A 331 -39.86 1.41 10.71
C ASP A 331 -38.62 0.62 10.25
N SER A 332 -38.77 -0.70 10.22
CA SER A 332 -37.71 -1.72 10.16
C SER A 332 -37.19 -2.01 8.75
N LEU A 333 -36.68 -1.00 8.06
CA LEU A 333 -35.71 -1.15 6.96
C LEU A 333 -34.40 -0.41 7.29
N ALA A 334 -34.08 -0.37 8.59
CA ALA A 334 -32.78 0.04 9.09
C ALA A 334 -31.68 -0.80 8.42
N VAL A 335 -30.64 -0.13 7.91
CA VAL A 335 -29.41 -0.78 7.44
C VAL A 335 -28.92 -1.70 8.56
N ARG A 336 -29.10 -3.02 8.39
CA ARG A 336 -28.66 -4.01 9.36
C ARG A 336 -27.13 -4.00 9.38
N THR A 337 -26.54 -3.71 10.52
CA THR A 337 -25.10 -3.89 10.76
C THR A 337 -24.87 -5.23 11.45
N ARG A 338 -23.69 -5.82 11.24
CA ARG A 338 -23.22 -7.01 11.96
C ARG A 338 -21.95 -6.67 12.73
N GLU A 339 -21.82 -7.21 13.93
CA GLU A 339 -20.60 -7.11 14.73
C GLU A 339 -19.76 -8.37 14.51
N LEU A 340 -18.48 -8.17 14.20
CA LEU A 340 -17.46 -9.21 14.01
C LEU A 340 -16.30 -8.87 14.96
N GLY A 341 -16.49 -9.11 16.26
CA GLY A 341 -15.56 -8.64 17.28
C GLY A 341 -15.53 -7.11 17.34
N VAL A 342 -14.36 -6.51 17.09
CA VAL A 342 -14.20 -5.04 17.10
C VAL A 342 -14.71 -4.35 15.84
N LEU A 343 -15.02 -5.11 14.78
CA LEU A 343 -15.50 -4.59 13.50
C LEU A 343 -17.03 -4.53 13.47
N THR A 344 -17.56 -3.41 12.99
CA THR A 344 -18.97 -3.24 12.64
C THR A 344 -19.10 -3.10 11.14
N VAL A 345 -19.75 -4.06 10.48
CA VAL A 345 -19.87 -4.13 9.02
C VAL A 345 -21.32 -4.00 8.56
N ASN A 346 -21.51 -3.58 7.31
CA ASN A 346 -22.83 -3.63 6.67
C ASN A 346 -23.23 -5.08 6.41
N ALA A 347 -24.45 -5.48 6.79
CA ALA A 347 -24.89 -6.87 6.64
C ALA A 347 -24.95 -7.33 5.16
N HIS A 348 -25.29 -6.46 4.22
CA HIS A 348 -25.33 -6.82 2.79
C HIS A 348 -23.92 -7.02 2.25
N ALA A 349 -23.01 -6.07 2.51
CA ALA A 349 -21.61 -6.21 2.13
C ALA A 349 -20.95 -7.45 2.76
N TYR A 350 -21.37 -7.82 3.96
CA TYR A 350 -20.95 -9.06 4.61
C TYR A 350 -21.45 -10.31 3.86
N GLU A 351 -22.72 -10.38 3.44
CA GLU A 351 -23.22 -11.52 2.66
C GLU A 351 -22.55 -11.61 1.27
N ASP A 352 -22.38 -10.48 0.58
CA ASP A 352 -21.68 -10.41 -0.71
C ASP A 352 -20.22 -10.87 -0.57
N PHE A 353 -19.57 -10.47 0.51
CA PHE A 353 -18.25 -10.97 0.89
C PHE A 353 -18.25 -12.48 1.11
N LEU A 354 -19.22 -13.04 1.85
CA LEU A 354 -19.28 -14.50 2.09
C LEU A 354 -19.44 -15.28 0.78
N GLN A 355 -20.28 -14.80 -0.15
CA GLN A 355 -20.44 -15.43 -1.47
C GLN A 355 -19.13 -15.39 -2.27
N THR A 356 -18.45 -14.24 -2.27
CA THR A 356 -17.15 -14.09 -2.93
C THR A 356 -16.10 -15.00 -2.28
N ALA A 357 -16.08 -15.07 -0.95
CA ALA A 357 -15.12 -15.85 -0.19
C ALA A 357 -15.30 -17.36 -0.39
N ASP A 358 -16.54 -17.85 -0.41
CA ASP A 358 -16.84 -19.27 -0.66
C ASP A 358 -16.36 -19.70 -2.06
N ALA A 359 -16.68 -18.90 -3.09
CA ALA A 359 -16.21 -19.14 -4.46
C ALA A 359 -14.68 -19.13 -4.57
N SER A 360 -14.02 -18.14 -3.96
CA SER A 360 -12.55 -18.02 -3.98
C SER A 360 -11.87 -19.16 -3.24
N ILE A 361 -12.38 -19.60 -2.08
CA ILE A 361 -11.80 -20.71 -1.31
C ILE A 361 -12.01 -22.05 -2.02
N ALA A 362 -13.17 -22.28 -2.63
CA ALA A 362 -13.42 -23.48 -3.42
C ALA A 362 -12.40 -23.60 -4.57
N ALA A 363 -12.15 -22.50 -5.30
CA ALA A 363 -11.14 -22.44 -6.35
C ALA A 363 -9.72 -22.68 -5.78
N LEU A 364 -9.34 -21.98 -4.71
CA LEU A 364 -8.02 -22.14 -4.09
C LEU A 364 -7.77 -23.56 -3.59
N ALA A 365 -8.77 -24.22 -3.00
CA ALA A 365 -8.65 -25.59 -2.52
C ALA A 365 -8.51 -26.61 -3.66
N GLU A 366 -9.18 -26.39 -4.80
CA GLU A 366 -9.00 -27.21 -6.00
C GLU A 366 -7.57 -27.09 -6.56
N HIS A 367 -7.10 -25.85 -6.75
CA HIS A 367 -5.77 -25.60 -7.27
C HIS A 367 -4.65 -26.07 -6.32
N ALA A 368 -4.83 -25.92 -5.00
CA ALA A 368 -3.88 -26.43 -4.01
C ALA A 368 -3.70 -27.96 -4.11
N ARG A 369 -4.80 -28.71 -4.24
CA ARG A 369 -4.76 -30.16 -4.47
C ARG A 369 -4.06 -30.53 -5.78
N ALA A 370 -4.34 -29.80 -6.86
CA ALA A 370 -3.67 -30.01 -8.15
C ALA A 370 -2.16 -29.73 -8.08
N ALA A 371 -1.75 -28.71 -7.33
CA ALA A 371 -0.35 -28.32 -7.15
C ALA A 371 0.49 -29.36 -6.37
N GLY A 372 -0.14 -30.29 -5.65
CA GLY A 372 0.51 -31.46 -5.05
C GLY A 372 1.05 -32.47 -6.07
N HIS A 373 0.73 -32.30 -7.36
CA HIS A 373 1.19 -33.14 -8.47
C HIS A 373 2.03 -32.32 -9.47
N PRO A 374 3.36 -32.19 -9.28
CA PRO A 374 4.21 -31.31 -10.06
C PRO A 374 4.17 -31.56 -11.57
N GLU A 375 4.01 -32.82 -11.99
CA GLU A 375 3.95 -33.22 -13.41
C GLU A 375 2.67 -32.75 -14.12
N LYS A 376 1.66 -32.29 -13.36
CA LYS A 376 0.37 -31.80 -13.85
C LYS A 376 0.13 -30.32 -13.55
N ALA A 377 1.10 -29.64 -12.94
CA ALA A 377 0.93 -28.26 -12.52
C ALA A 377 0.87 -27.32 -13.72
N ASP A 378 -0.32 -26.87 -14.09
CA ASP A 378 -0.56 -25.89 -15.15
C ASP A 378 -0.29 -24.47 -14.63
N PRO A 379 0.60 -23.68 -15.26
CA PRO A 379 0.78 -22.28 -14.92
C PRO A 379 -0.49 -21.43 -15.05
N GLY A 380 -1.39 -21.76 -15.97
CA GLY A 380 -2.67 -21.07 -16.14
C GLY A 380 -3.58 -21.25 -14.93
N GLU A 381 -3.67 -22.46 -14.38
CA GLU A 381 -4.39 -22.74 -13.14
C GLU A 381 -3.80 -22.00 -11.93
N ALA A 382 -2.47 -21.86 -11.87
CA ALA A 382 -1.81 -21.08 -10.82
C ALA A 382 -2.14 -19.57 -10.91
N LEU A 383 -2.29 -19.01 -12.12
CA LEU A 383 -2.77 -17.63 -12.29
C LEU A 383 -4.23 -17.49 -11.85
N GLN A 384 -5.10 -18.45 -12.20
CA GLN A 384 -6.50 -18.44 -11.74
C GLN A 384 -6.61 -18.52 -10.21
N ALA A 385 -5.76 -19.33 -9.57
CA ALA A 385 -5.64 -19.39 -8.12
C ALA A 385 -5.20 -18.04 -7.52
N SER A 386 -4.23 -17.38 -8.16
CA SER A 386 -3.80 -16.03 -7.77
C SER A 386 -4.96 -15.03 -7.86
N ASP A 387 -5.71 -15.02 -8.95
CA ASP A 387 -6.82 -14.09 -9.15
C ASP A 387 -7.98 -14.35 -8.17
N ALA A 388 -8.23 -15.62 -7.82
CA ALA A 388 -9.17 -15.97 -6.76
C ALA A 388 -8.72 -15.43 -5.39
N ALA A 389 -7.43 -15.55 -5.06
CA ALA A 389 -6.86 -15.00 -3.83
C ALA A 389 -6.93 -13.46 -3.80
N PHE A 390 -6.56 -12.77 -4.88
CA PHE A 390 -6.64 -11.31 -4.94
C PHE A 390 -8.07 -10.77 -4.88
N ARG A 391 -9.04 -11.44 -5.52
CA ARG A 391 -10.46 -11.09 -5.38
C ARG A 391 -10.93 -11.20 -3.93
N LEU A 392 -10.54 -12.27 -3.23
CA LEU A 392 -10.82 -12.43 -1.81
C LEU A 392 -10.11 -11.36 -0.96
N GLY A 393 -8.85 -11.05 -1.26
CA GLY A 393 -8.08 -10.01 -0.59
C GLY A 393 -8.71 -8.63 -0.74
N ALA A 394 -9.11 -8.27 -1.96
CA ALA A 394 -9.81 -7.03 -2.26
C ALA A 394 -11.16 -6.94 -1.53
N ALA A 395 -11.98 -8.00 -1.58
CA ALA A 395 -13.27 -8.05 -0.88
C ALA A 395 -13.10 -7.97 0.65
N ALA A 396 -12.08 -8.63 1.21
CA ALA A 396 -11.75 -8.55 2.63
C ALA A 396 -11.30 -7.14 3.03
N CYS A 397 -10.44 -6.50 2.23
CA CYS A 397 -9.99 -5.14 2.47
C CYS A 397 -11.16 -4.15 2.39
N ALA A 398 -12.05 -4.32 1.41
CA ALA A 398 -13.25 -3.51 1.25
C ALA A 398 -14.26 -3.70 2.38
N LEU A 399 -14.22 -4.82 3.12
CA LEU A 399 -15.02 -5.04 4.33
C LEU A 399 -14.28 -4.63 5.62
N GLY A 400 -13.01 -4.26 5.56
CA GLY A 400 -12.18 -3.91 6.73
C GLY A 400 -11.53 -5.11 7.44
N LEU A 401 -11.54 -6.31 6.85
CA LEU A 401 -10.93 -7.53 7.39
C LEU A 401 -9.43 -7.59 7.07
N GLY A 402 -8.62 -6.76 7.74
CA GLY A 402 -7.22 -6.55 7.35
C GLY A 402 -6.33 -7.80 7.41
N HIS A 403 -6.49 -8.67 8.41
CA HIS A 403 -5.72 -9.93 8.48
C HIS A 403 -6.04 -10.90 7.34
N VAL A 404 -7.33 -11.01 6.97
CA VAL A 404 -7.77 -11.83 5.84
C VAL A 404 -7.22 -11.27 4.54
N GLY A 405 -7.33 -9.95 4.35
CA GLY A 405 -6.79 -9.24 3.19
C GLY A 405 -5.29 -9.49 2.99
N LEU A 406 -4.48 -9.28 4.03
CA LEU A 406 -3.03 -9.48 3.96
C LEU A 406 -2.63 -10.93 3.66
N LEU A 407 -3.30 -11.91 4.27
CA LEU A 407 -3.01 -13.32 4.02
C LEU A 407 -3.43 -13.74 2.60
N ALA A 408 -4.59 -13.27 2.13
CA ALA A 408 -5.07 -13.52 0.78
C ALA A 408 -4.16 -12.90 -0.29
N ASP A 409 -3.73 -11.64 -0.11
CA ASP A 409 -2.77 -10.97 -1.00
C ASP A 409 -1.42 -11.70 -1.04
N ALA A 410 -0.90 -12.13 0.12
CA ALA A 410 0.32 -12.94 0.19
C ALA A 410 0.17 -14.29 -0.51
N LEU A 411 -0.99 -14.95 -0.38
CA LEU A 411 -1.29 -16.21 -1.06
C LEU A 411 -1.40 -16.01 -2.57
N GLY A 412 -2.02 -14.93 -3.03
CA GLY A 412 -2.06 -14.56 -4.45
C GLY A 412 -0.66 -14.38 -5.03
N LEU A 413 0.20 -13.62 -4.34
CA LEU A 413 1.61 -13.49 -4.72
C LEU A 413 2.33 -14.85 -4.80
N ALA A 414 2.12 -15.73 -3.81
CA ALA A 414 2.75 -17.05 -3.80
C ALA A 414 2.34 -17.90 -5.01
N TRP A 415 1.05 -17.87 -5.39
CA TRP A 415 0.55 -18.52 -6.59
C TRP A 415 1.10 -17.90 -7.89
N ARG A 416 1.17 -16.57 -7.97
CA ARG A 416 1.77 -15.87 -9.12
C ARG A 416 3.25 -16.21 -9.31
N ARG A 417 4.04 -16.25 -8.22
CA ARG A 417 5.44 -16.70 -8.28
C ARG A 417 5.56 -18.11 -8.87
N ARG A 418 4.65 -19.01 -8.49
CA ARG A 418 4.61 -20.38 -9.02
C ARG A 418 4.20 -20.43 -10.49
N ALA A 419 3.20 -19.65 -10.89
CA ALA A 419 2.79 -19.54 -12.29
C ALA A 419 3.94 -19.06 -13.18
N HIS A 420 4.60 -17.96 -12.79
CA HIS A 420 5.71 -17.38 -13.54
C HIS A 420 6.90 -18.34 -13.63
N ALA A 421 7.20 -19.08 -12.56
CA ALA A 421 8.23 -20.11 -12.58
C ALA A 421 7.88 -21.26 -13.56
N GLY A 422 6.60 -21.59 -13.72
CA GLY A 422 6.13 -22.65 -14.63
C GLY A 422 6.19 -22.29 -16.12
N VAL A 423 6.02 -21.01 -16.48
CA VAL A 423 6.12 -20.52 -17.88
C VAL A 423 7.56 -20.10 -18.25
N SER A 424 8.42 -19.89 -17.26
CA SER A 424 9.77 -19.37 -17.48
C SER A 424 10.61 -20.23 -18.42
N THR A 425 11.20 -19.59 -19.44
CA THR A 425 12.15 -20.24 -20.35
C THR A 425 13.37 -20.75 -19.58
N PRO A 426 14.14 -21.73 -20.10
CA PRO A 426 15.37 -22.19 -19.46
C PRO A 426 16.36 -21.05 -19.16
N ALA A 427 16.41 -20.02 -20.03
CA ALA A 427 17.23 -18.84 -19.83
C ALA A 427 16.76 -18.01 -18.61
N VAL A 428 15.45 -17.77 -18.46
CA VAL A 428 14.91 -17.07 -17.28
C VAL A 428 15.11 -17.91 -16.02
N ARG A 429 14.86 -19.21 -16.07
CA ARG A 429 15.05 -20.14 -14.94
C ARG A 429 16.49 -20.20 -14.45
N ALA A 430 17.49 -20.09 -15.33
CA ALA A 430 18.89 -20.06 -14.95
C ALA A 430 19.27 -18.84 -14.07
N HIS A 431 18.42 -17.81 -14.03
CA HIS A 431 18.63 -16.58 -13.26
C HIS A 431 17.68 -16.45 -12.06
N VAL A 432 16.77 -17.40 -11.86
CA VAL A 432 15.93 -17.46 -10.66
C VAL A 432 16.80 -17.93 -9.49
N ILE A 433 17.06 -17.02 -8.56
CA ILE A 433 17.94 -17.27 -7.40
C ILE A 433 17.16 -17.88 -6.23
N VAL A 434 15.87 -17.54 -6.13
CA VAL A 434 15.00 -18.00 -5.05
C VAL A 434 13.82 -18.73 -5.66
N GLU A 435 13.68 -20.00 -5.33
CA GLU A 435 12.60 -20.84 -5.82
C GLU A 435 11.20 -20.29 -5.44
N PRO A 436 10.17 -20.57 -6.26
CA PRO A 436 8.80 -20.25 -5.90
C PRO A 436 8.35 -21.06 -4.66
N PRO A 437 7.32 -20.59 -3.92
CA PRO A 437 6.78 -21.35 -2.79
C PRO A 437 6.32 -22.76 -3.18
N ASN A 438 6.64 -23.74 -2.34
CA ASN A 438 6.25 -25.13 -2.55
C ASN A 438 4.73 -25.34 -2.34
N ALA A 439 4.20 -26.48 -2.81
CA ALA A 439 2.78 -26.80 -2.71
C ALA A 439 2.26 -26.81 -1.26
N ARG A 440 3.07 -27.33 -0.33
CA ARG A 440 2.72 -27.42 1.08
C ARG A 440 2.49 -26.05 1.73
N SER A 441 3.34 -25.06 1.43
CA SER A 441 3.18 -23.70 1.92
C SER A 441 1.89 -23.04 1.38
N LEU A 442 1.53 -23.32 0.13
CA LEU A 442 0.29 -22.85 -0.49
C LEU A 442 -0.94 -23.50 0.16
N GLU A 443 -0.91 -24.82 0.35
CA GLU A 443 -1.96 -25.57 1.06
C GLU A 443 -2.16 -25.06 2.49
N GLN A 444 -1.07 -24.85 3.23
CA GLN A 444 -1.12 -24.31 4.60
C GLN A 444 -1.70 -22.89 4.64
N GLY A 445 -1.32 -22.03 3.70
CA GLY A 445 -1.88 -20.68 3.57
C GLY A 445 -3.37 -20.70 3.24
N ALA A 446 -3.79 -21.54 2.28
CA ALA A 446 -5.18 -21.69 1.90
C ALA A 446 -6.05 -22.28 3.03
N GLU A 447 -5.53 -23.26 3.77
CA GLU A 447 -6.22 -23.85 4.91
C GLU A 447 -6.38 -22.86 6.06
N ALA A 448 -5.33 -22.08 6.38
CA ALA A 448 -5.42 -21.03 7.36
C ALA A 448 -6.49 -20.00 6.95
N LEU A 449 -6.46 -19.53 5.71
CA LEU A 449 -7.44 -18.58 5.19
C LEU A 449 -8.87 -19.13 5.25
N ARG A 450 -9.08 -20.40 4.88
CA ARG A 450 -10.36 -21.10 5.01
C ARG A 450 -10.86 -21.15 6.45
N ALA A 451 -9.98 -21.48 7.40
CA ALA A 451 -10.33 -21.52 8.83
C ALA A 451 -10.75 -20.13 9.35
N MET A 452 -10.05 -19.07 8.93
CA MET A 452 -10.43 -17.69 9.27
C MET A 452 -11.83 -17.35 8.72
N LEU A 453 -12.11 -17.72 7.48
CA LEU A 453 -13.39 -17.44 6.83
C LEU A 453 -14.56 -18.22 7.44
N HIS A 454 -14.36 -19.48 7.84
CA HIS A 454 -15.39 -20.22 8.58
C HIS A 454 -15.71 -19.58 9.93
N THR A 455 -14.70 -19.04 10.61
CA THR A 455 -14.88 -18.31 11.87
C THR A 455 -15.70 -17.04 11.65
N ILE A 456 -15.37 -16.29 10.59
CA ILE A 456 -16.10 -15.08 10.21
C ILE A 456 -17.54 -15.41 9.82
N ALA A 457 -17.76 -16.44 9.00
CA ALA A 457 -19.08 -16.91 8.58
C ALA A 457 -19.98 -17.29 9.77
N ALA A 458 -19.40 -17.82 10.84
CA ALA A 458 -20.08 -18.11 12.09
C ALA A 458 -20.42 -16.86 12.94
N GLY A 459 -20.07 -15.65 12.47
CA GLY A 459 -20.28 -14.39 13.17
C GLY A 459 -19.30 -14.15 14.32
N VAL A 460 -18.17 -14.86 14.34
CA VAL A 460 -17.14 -14.72 15.38
C VAL A 460 -16.10 -13.69 14.94
N ALA A 461 -15.44 -13.07 15.91
CA ALA A 461 -14.35 -12.12 15.68
C ALA A 461 -13.29 -12.70 14.73
N PRO A 462 -12.75 -11.91 13.78
CA PRO A 462 -11.71 -12.36 12.88
C PRO A 462 -10.49 -12.85 13.68
N PRO A 463 -10.01 -14.09 13.45
CA PRO A 463 -8.83 -14.60 14.14
C PRO A 463 -7.55 -13.91 13.65
N ASP A 464 -6.49 -13.97 14.47
CA ASP A 464 -5.17 -13.48 14.11
C ASP A 464 -4.51 -14.40 13.06
N GLY A 465 -4.24 -13.86 11.87
CA GLY A 465 -3.59 -14.56 10.76
C GLY A 465 -2.06 -14.45 10.74
N SER A 466 -1.45 -13.76 11.72
CA SER A 466 -0.03 -13.34 11.67
C SER A 466 0.96 -14.50 11.54
N LEU A 467 0.69 -15.65 12.16
CA LEU A 467 1.57 -16.83 12.07
C LEU A 467 1.59 -17.41 10.65
N ALA A 468 0.41 -17.56 10.03
CA ALA A 468 0.28 -18.06 8.66
C ALA A 468 0.92 -17.08 7.67
N LEU A 469 0.66 -15.78 7.84
CA LEU A 469 1.26 -14.72 7.05
C LEU A 469 2.79 -14.71 7.15
N THR A 470 3.35 -14.85 8.36
CA THR A 470 4.81 -14.87 8.57
C THR A 470 5.45 -16.09 7.92
N THR A 471 4.80 -17.25 8.01
CA THR A 471 5.27 -18.50 7.40
C THR A 471 5.27 -18.41 5.89
N LEU A 472 4.18 -17.90 5.31
CA LEU A 472 4.04 -17.71 3.88
C LEU A 472 5.00 -16.62 3.36
N THR A 473 5.18 -15.53 4.10
CA THR A 473 6.16 -14.47 3.79
C THR A 473 7.56 -15.05 3.71
N ARG A 474 7.95 -15.90 4.67
CA ARG A 474 9.26 -16.56 4.63
C ARG A 474 9.42 -17.40 3.35
N ALA A 475 8.41 -18.19 3.00
CA ALA A 475 8.42 -19.01 1.79
C ALA A 475 8.50 -18.16 0.50
N ILE A 476 7.85 -17.00 0.47
CA ILE A 476 7.89 -16.07 -0.66
C ILE A 476 9.26 -15.40 -0.79
N GLU A 477 9.87 -14.98 0.32
CA GLU A 477 11.06 -14.13 0.29
C GLU A 477 12.37 -14.93 0.23
N GLN A 478 12.39 -16.11 0.84
CA GLN A 478 13.60 -16.92 1.02
C GLN A 478 13.57 -18.23 0.23
N GLY A 479 12.42 -18.61 -0.34
CA GLY A 479 12.23 -19.95 -0.89
C GLY A 479 12.16 -20.99 0.22
N VAL A 480 12.31 -22.28 -0.13
CA VAL A 480 12.27 -23.36 0.86
C VAL A 480 13.58 -23.37 1.67
N ALA A 481 13.46 -23.45 3.00
CA ALA A 481 14.53 -23.93 3.87
C ALA A 481 14.52 -25.45 3.94
#